data_AF-A0A1S6IZ36-F1
#
_entry.id   AF-A0A1S6IZ36-F1
#
_cell.length_a   1.000
_cell.length_b   1.000
_cell.length_c   1.000
_cell.angle_alpha   90.00
_cell.angle_beta   90.00
_cell.angle_gamma   90.00
#
_symmetry.space_group_name_H-M   'P 1'
#
loop_
_entity.id
_entity.type
_entity.pdbx_description
1 polymer ?
#
loop_
_entity_poly.entity_id
_entity_poly.type
_entity_poly.pdbx_seq_one_letter_code
_entity_poly.pdbx_strand_id
1 'polypeptide(L)'
;MNSFPDIGQSVFHVRTQKPCIVLGGCPGSRLVTIRFENRSVASVRLEEVVPNKTSVCPRCGKRIKPVQDGVCKLCKATRCSRCRRCRC
;
A
#
# COMPACT_ATOMS: atom_id res chain seq x y z
N MET A 1 -6.45 4.35 -19.26
CA MET A 1 -5.55 5.04 -18.29
C MET A 1 -5.61 4.25 -16.99
N ASN A 2 -4.46 3.78 -16.47
CA ASN A 2 -4.40 3.08 -15.18
C ASN A 2 -4.56 4.10 -14.06
N SER A 3 -5.80 4.43 -13.68
CA SER A 3 -6.13 5.32 -12.58
C SER A 3 -5.92 4.59 -11.25
N PHE A 4 -4.66 4.32 -10.89
CA PHE A 4 -4.38 3.79 -9.57
C PHE A 4 -4.82 4.82 -8.51
N PRO A 5 -5.61 4.42 -7.51
CA PRO A 5 -6.13 3.07 -7.25
C PRO A 5 -7.56 2.87 -7.79
N ASP A 6 -7.86 1.65 -8.22
CA ASP A 6 -9.21 1.27 -8.67
C ASP A 6 -10.16 1.06 -7.49
N ILE A 7 -11.45 1.33 -7.68
CA ILE A 7 -12.48 1.00 -6.68
C ILE A 7 -12.49 -0.51 -6.41
N GLY A 8 -12.54 -0.89 -5.14
CA GLY A 8 -12.45 -2.29 -4.69
C GLY A 8 -11.03 -2.84 -4.62
N GLN A 9 -10.01 -2.08 -5.04
CA GLN A 9 -8.63 -2.54 -4.99
C GLN A 9 -8.15 -2.75 -3.55
N SER A 10 -7.51 -3.90 -3.29
CA SER A 10 -6.79 -4.13 -2.04
C SER A 10 -5.48 -3.32 -2.00
N VAL A 11 -5.38 -2.47 -1.00
CA VAL A 11 -4.23 -1.59 -0.75
C VAL A 11 -3.74 -1.76 0.69
N PHE A 12 -2.59 -1.17 0.98
CA PHE A 12 -1.98 -1.18 2.30
C PHE A 12 -1.66 0.26 2.69
N HIS A 13 -2.19 0.69 3.84
CA HIS A 13 -2.00 2.04 4.33
C HIS A 13 -0.67 2.15 5.08
N VAL A 14 0.23 2.97 4.56
CA VAL A 14 1.63 3.12 5.00
C VAL A 14 1.71 3.65 6.43
N ARG A 15 0.89 4.63 6.82
CA ARG A 15 0.99 5.22 8.17
C ARG A 15 0.60 4.23 9.26
N THR A 16 -0.54 3.57 9.09
CA THR A 16 -1.09 2.64 10.08
C THR A 16 -0.51 1.23 9.96
N GLN A 17 0.19 0.92 8.87
CA GLN A 17 0.67 -0.43 8.55
C GLN A 17 -0.47 -1.47 8.56
N LYS A 18 -1.61 -1.12 7.96
CA LYS A 18 -2.80 -1.99 7.92
C LYS A 18 -3.30 -2.19 6.48
N PRO A 19 -3.83 -3.38 6.15
CA PRO A 19 -4.53 -3.58 4.89
C PRO A 19 -5.87 -2.82 4.87
N CYS A 20 -6.30 -2.44 3.68
CA CYS A 20 -7.56 -1.76 3.44
C CYS A 20 -8.02 -1.95 1.99
N ILE A 21 -9.26 -1.51 1.73
CA ILE A 21 -9.89 -1.57 0.40
C ILE A 21 -10.24 -0.16 -0.03
N VAL A 22 -10.02 0.15 -1.30
CA VAL A 22 -10.35 1.44 -1.91
C VAL A 22 -11.84 1.51 -2.18
N LEU A 23 -12.49 2.58 -1.73
CA LEU A 23 -13.90 2.86 -1.99
C LEU A 23 -14.10 3.88 -3.12
N GLY A 24 -13.08 4.68 -3.42
CA GLY A 24 -13.14 5.72 -4.42
C GLY A 24 -11.95 6.68 -4.32
N GLY A 25 -11.76 7.46 -5.36
CA GLY A 25 -10.80 8.55 -5.41
C GLY A 25 -11.41 9.74 -6.12
N CYS A 26 -10.99 10.94 -5.77
CA CYS A 26 -11.37 12.14 -6.52
C CYS A 26 -10.29 12.42 -7.58
N PRO A 27 -10.63 12.43 -8.88
CA PRO A 27 -9.65 12.56 -9.97
C PRO A 27 -8.75 13.80 -9.95
N GLY A 28 -9.02 14.81 -9.10
CA GLY A 28 -8.22 16.03 -8.99
C GLY A 28 -7.49 16.24 -7.66
N SER A 29 -7.84 15.53 -6.58
CA SER A 29 -7.39 15.92 -5.23
C SER A 29 -6.24 15.09 -4.65
N ARG A 30 -5.74 14.08 -5.40
CA ARG A 30 -4.78 13.07 -4.88
C ARG A 30 -5.24 12.40 -3.57
N LEU A 31 -6.55 12.43 -3.27
CA LEU A 31 -7.15 11.75 -2.12
C LEU A 31 -7.86 10.48 -2.56
N VAL A 32 -7.79 9.48 -1.68
CA VAL A 32 -8.42 8.17 -1.84
C VAL A 32 -9.19 7.86 -0.57
N THR A 33 -10.44 7.45 -0.73
CA THR A 33 -11.26 6.95 0.37
C THR A 33 -10.98 5.46 0.51
N ILE A 34 -10.59 5.04 1.71
CA ILE A 34 -10.28 3.65 2.06
C ILE A 34 -11.14 3.16 3.20
N ARG A 35 -11.40 1.85 3.24
CA ARG A 35 -12.03 1.15 4.36
C ARG A 35 -11.08 0.13 4.95
N PHE A 36 -10.88 0.22 6.27
CA PHE A 36 -10.12 -0.76 7.04
C PHE A 36 -10.98 -1.97 7.43
N GLU A 37 -10.35 -3.06 7.85
CA GLU A 37 -11.05 -4.30 8.26
C GLU A 37 -12.02 -4.09 9.44
N ASN A 38 -11.71 -3.16 10.34
CA ASN A 38 -12.59 -2.75 11.44
C ASN A 38 -13.77 -1.86 11.00
N ARG A 39 -14.04 -1.79 9.69
CA ARG A 39 -15.08 -0.96 9.05
C ARG A 39 -14.89 0.54 9.16
N SER A 40 -13.79 1.04 9.75
CA SER A 40 -13.53 2.47 9.73
C SER A 40 -13.20 2.93 8.30
N VAL A 41 -13.69 4.12 7.96
CA VAL A 41 -13.48 4.76 6.66
C VAL A 41 -12.63 6.00 6.86
N ALA A 42 -11.65 6.21 5.99
CA ALA A 42 -10.80 7.38 6.03
C ALA A 42 -10.54 7.89 4.60
N SER A 43 -10.42 9.20 4.46
CA SER A 43 -9.85 9.82 3.26
C SER A 43 -8.35 10.05 3.52
N VAL A 44 -7.50 9.45 2.69
CA VAL A 44 -6.04 9.51 2.84
C VAL A 44 -5.40 9.98 1.55
N ARG A 45 -4.15 10.44 1.63
CA ARG A 45 -3.40 10.81 0.43
C ARG A 45 -3.06 9.57 -0.38
N LEU A 46 -3.15 9.66 -1.70
CA LEU A 46 -2.82 8.58 -2.65
C LEU A 46 -1.43 8.00 -2.39
N GLU A 47 -0.48 8.86 -2.02
CA GLU A 47 0.90 8.47 -1.75
C GLU A 47 1.10 7.76 -0.40
N GLU A 48 0.07 7.64 0.42
CA GLU A 48 0.08 6.91 1.69
C GLU A 48 -0.52 5.52 1.56
N VAL A 49 -0.97 5.15 0.37
CA VAL A 49 -1.47 3.82 0.06
C VAL A 49 -0.58 3.18 -1.00
N VAL A 50 -0.33 1.89 -0.84
CA VAL A 50 0.37 1.08 -1.84
C VAL A 50 -0.46 -0.12 -2.24
N PRO A 51 -0.36 -0.62 -3.49
CA PRO A 51 -1.03 -1.85 -3.86
C PRO A 51 -0.63 -2.99 -2.94
N ASN A 52 -1.59 -3.73 -2.40
CA ASN A 52 -1.30 -4.92 -1.58
C ASN A 52 -1.02 -6.16 -2.46
N LYS A 53 -0.08 -6.01 -3.40
CA LYS A 53 0.30 -7.04 -4.38
C LYS A 53 1.63 -7.69 -3.99
N THR A 54 1.77 -8.95 -4.33
CA THR A 54 3.05 -9.66 -4.19
C THR A 54 4.04 -9.12 -5.22
N SER A 55 5.26 -8.85 -4.77
CA SER A 55 6.39 -8.46 -5.63
C SER A 55 7.62 -9.31 -5.30
N VAL A 56 8.65 -9.24 -6.13
CA VAL A 56 9.90 -9.97 -5.90
C VAL A 56 10.96 -9.00 -5.41
N CYS A 57 11.64 -9.35 -4.31
CA CYS A 57 12.77 -8.58 -3.82
C CYS A 57 13.90 -8.62 -4.86
N PRO A 58 14.35 -7.47 -5.40
CA PRO A 58 15.34 -7.44 -6.47
C PRO A 58 16.74 -7.91 -6.04
N ARG A 59 16.99 -8.05 -4.73
CA ARG A 59 18.31 -8.45 -4.20
C ARG A 59 18.43 -9.93 -3.89
N CYS A 60 17.36 -10.58 -3.44
CA CYS A 60 17.41 -11.96 -2.95
C CYS A 60 16.35 -12.88 -3.56
N GLY A 61 15.54 -12.38 -4.50
CA GLY A 61 14.50 -13.14 -5.18
C GLY A 61 13.30 -13.54 -4.31
N LYS A 62 13.28 -13.17 -3.02
CA LYS A 62 12.17 -13.51 -2.12
C LYS A 62 10.90 -12.78 -2.55
N ARG A 63 9.78 -13.51 -2.61
CA ARG A 63 8.44 -12.92 -2.74
C ARG A 63 8.09 -12.13 -1.48
N ILE A 64 7.70 -10.87 -1.64
CA ILE A 64 7.34 -9.96 -0.56
C ILE A 64 5.94 -9.40 -0.79
N LYS A 65 5.19 -9.15 0.27
CA LYS A 65 3.84 -8.59 0.20
C LYS A 65 3.60 -7.58 1.33
N PRO A 66 3.06 -6.38 1.06
CA PRO A 66 2.84 -5.35 2.09
C PRO A 66 2.16 -5.85 3.36
N VAL A 67 1.09 -6.64 3.25
CA VAL A 67 0.37 -7.17 4.42
C VAL A 67 1.19 -8.15 5.27
N GLN A 68 2.21 -8.79 4.69
CA GLN A 68 3.04 -9.79 5.39
C GLN A 68 4.35 -9.17 5.89
N ASP A 69 5.05 -8.42 5.04
CA ASP A 69 6.37 -7.90 5.35
C ASP A 69 6.35 -6.43 5.81
N GLY A 70 5.20 -5.75 5.71
CA GLY A 70 5.07 -4.33 5.99
C GLY A 70 5.68 -3.45 4.91
N VAL A 71 5.54 -2.14 5.11
CA VAL A 71 5.99 -1.12 4.15
C VAL A 71 6.85 -0.08 4.88
N CYS A 72 7.95 0.35 4.27
CA CYS A 72 8.74 1.42 4.85
C CYS A 72 7.96 2.74 4.82
N LYS A 73 7.89 3.44 5.95
CA LYS A 73 7.18 4.72 6.04
C LYS A 73 7.84 5.86 5.25
N LEU A 74 9.14 5.77 4.98
CA LEU A 74 9.90 6.78 4.24
C LEU A 74 9.79 6.57 2.72
N CYS A 75 10.35 5.47 2.21
CA CYS A 75 10.36 5.20 0.77
C CYS A 75 9.10 4.52 0.24
N LYS A 76 8.12 4.19 1.10
CA LYS A 76 6.83 3.57 0.74
C LYS A 76 6.97 2.22 0.02
N ALA A 77 8.15 1.60 0.05
CA ALA A 77 8.40 0.29 -0.53
C ALA A 77 8.15 -0.84 0.47
N THR A 78 7.64 -1.98 0.00
CA THR A 78 7.53 -3.22 0.80
C THR A 78 8.90 -3.61 1.35
N ARG A 79 8.97 -3.90 2.65
CA ARG A 79 10.23 -4.33 3.27
C ARG A 79 10.51 -5.76 2.86
N CYS A 80 11.77 -6.11 2.63
CA CYS A 80 12.15 -7.51 2.51
C CYS A 80 12.59 -8.02 3.88
N SER A 81 11.84 -8.96 4.45
CA SER A 81 12.17 -9.60 5.74
C SER A 81 13.55 -10.28 5.74
N ARG A 82 14.03 -10.79 4.59
CA ARG A 82 15.37 -11.42 4.46
C ARG A 82 16.50 -10.40 4.41
N CYS A 83 16.39 -9.38 3.55
CA CYS A 83 17.46 -8.38 3.40
C CYS A 83 17.42 -7.30 4.48
N ARG A 84 16.30 -7.19 5.22
CA ARG A 84 15.95 -6.10 6.17
C ARG A 84 16.12 -4.68 5.59
N ARG A 85 16.25 -4.56 4.27
CA ARG A 85 16.42 -3.31 3.54
C ARG A 85 15.18 -2.97 2.74
N CYS A 86 14.96 -1.69 2.58
CA CYS A 86 14.02 -1.07 1.65
C CYS A 86 14.82 -0.05 0.81
N ARG A 87 14.21 0.55 -0.23
CA ARG A 87 14.88 1.48 -1.16
C ARG A 87 15.21 2.88 -0.57
N CYS A 88 15.39 2.99 0.75
CA CYS A 88 15.83 4.23 1.39
C CYS A 88 17.33 4.44 1.24
#